data_AF-A0A3A4XHG7-F1
#
_entry.id   AF-A0A3A4XHG7-F1
#
_cell.length_a   1.000
_cell.length_b   1.000
_cell.length_c   1.000
_cell.angle_alpha   90.00
_cell.angle_beta   90.00
_cell.angle_gamma   90.00
#
_symmetry.space_group_name_H-M   'P 1'
#
loop_
_entity.id
_entity.type
_entity.pdbx_description
1 polymer ?
#
loop_
_entity_poly.entity_id
_entity_poly.type
_entity_poly.pdbx_seq_one_letter_code
_entity_poly.pdbx_strand_id
1 'polypeptide(L)'
;MRDSLPVADTTICARPALSRIPTKYVVNAAFEHLVRWIDADIQPPTAPRIEVTAPPVKVRRDAYGNALGGIQLPQHAVPTATNTGANSGDGFCFLFGSHQPFDQATLQSLYRNHGAYVNQVVRKTNENRAAGYILAPDAVEIKEAAAQSDIGHWRR
;
A
#
# COMPACT_ATOMS: atom_id res chain seq x y z
N MET A 1 15.29 3.54 -23.48
CA MET A 1 16.18 4.68 -23.16
C MET A 1 15.98 5.09 -21.69
N ARG A 2 16.20 4.15 -20.76
CA ARG A 2 16.23 4.38 -19.29
C ARG A 2 17.36 3.57 -18.62
N ASP A 3 18.28 3.04 -19.40
CA ASP A 3 19.21 1.99 -18.97
C ASP A 3 20.55 2.53 -18.44
N SER A 4 20.69 3.86 -18.36
CA SER A 4 21.95 4.54 -18.03
C SER A 4 21.84 5.52 -16.86
N LEU A 5 20.68 5.62 -16.20
CA LEU A 5 20.60 6.34 -14.93
C LEU A 5 21.21 5.44 -13.85
N PRO A 6 22.16 5.94 -13.03
CA PRO A 6 22.64 5.19 -11.89
C PRO A 6 21.46 4.83 -10.99
N VAL A 7 21.40 3.58 -10.54
CA VAL A 7 20.43 3.16 -9.53
C VAL A 7 20.64 4.07 -8.32
N ALA A 8 19.58 4.76 -7.90
CA ALA A 8 19.68 5.68 -6.78
C ALA A 8 20.16 4.91 -5.53
N ASP A 9 21.23 5.39 -4.89
CA ASP A 9 21.66 4.85 -3.61
C ASP A 9 20.63 5.20 -2.54
N THR A 10 19.83 4.21 -2.14
CA THR A 10 18.79 4.38 -1.13
C THR A 10 19.30 4.27 0.30
N THR A 11 20.58 3.92 0.50
CA THR A 11 21.17 3.76 1.84
C THR A 11 21.47 5.11 2.51
N ILE A 12 21.58 6.18 1.72
CA ILE A 12 21.78 7.56 2.20
C ILE A 12 20.53 8.16 2.87
N CYS A 13 19.38 7.47 2.77
CA CYS A 13 18.14 7.96 3.34
C CYS A 13 18.08 7.69 4.85
N ALA A 14 17.48 8.62 5.59
CA ALA A 14 17.35 8.55 7.04
C ALA A 14 16.50 7.36 7.52
N ARG A 15 15.63 6.84 6.65
CA ARG A 15 14.80 5.66 6.89
C ARG A 15 14.94 4.68 5.72
N PRO A 16 14.74 3.36 5.94
CA PRO A 16 14.77 2.39 4.86
C PRO A 16 13.81 2.82 3.75
N ALA A 17 14.39 3.10 2.58
CA ALA A 17 13.67 3.78 1.51
C ALA A 17 12.71 2.84 0.77
N LEU A 18 11.87 3.46 -0.06
CA LEU A 18 10.85 2.83 -0.89
C LEU A 18 9.68 2.33 -0.05
N SER A 19 8.50 2.92 -0.22
CA SER A 19 7.27 2.31 0.29
C SER A 19 7.07 0.94 -0.36
N ARG A 20 6.53 -0.04 0.39
CA ARG A 20 6.17 -1.36 -0.15
C ARG A 20 4.68 -1.45 -0.52
N ILE A 21 3.98 -0.32 -0.64
CA ILE A 21 2.62 -0.28 -1.15
C ILE A 21 2.64 -0.37 -2.69
N PRO A 22 2.09 -1.44 -3.29
CA PRO A 22 2.18 -1.68 -4.73
C PRO A 22 1.18 -0.80 -5.50
N THR A 23 1.57 0.44 -5.77
CA THR A 23 0.74 1.41 -6.53
C THR A 23 0.35 0.92 -7.92
N LYS A 24 1.08 -0.05 -8.49
CA LYS A 24 0.76 -0.69 -9.78
C LYS A 24 -0.69 -1.13 -9.90
N TYR A 25 -1.30 -1.66 -8.84
CA TYR A 25 -2.67 -2.18 -8.90
C TYR A 25 -3.70 -1.08 -9.16
N VAL A 26 -3.52 0.07 -8.50
CA VAL A 26 -4.40 1.23 -8.69
C VAL A 26 -4.16 1.87 -10.06
N VAL A 27 -2.91 1.92 -10.52
CA VAL A 27 -2.56 2.44 -11.85
C VAL A 27 -3.14 1.57 -12.96
N ASN A 28 -3.05 0.24 -12.84
CA ASN A 28 -3.67 -0.70 -13.78
C ASN A 28 -5.18 -0.47 -13.89
N ALA A 29 -5.88 -0.38 -12.74
CA ALA A 29 -7.31 -0.11 -12.72
C ALA A 29 -7.65 1.28 -13.31
N ALA A 30 -6.85 2.30 -13.01
CA ALA A 30 -7.04 3.64 -13.57
C ALA A 30 -6.93 3.66 -15.10
N PHE A 31 -5.97 2.94 -15.69
CA PHE A 31 -5.86 2.82 -17.14
C PHE A 31 -7.04 2.05 -17.75
N GLU A 32 -7.48 0.95 -17.14
CA GLU A 32 -8.67 0.22 -17.59
C GLU A 32 -9.92 1.11 -17.58
N HIS A 33 -10.12 1.91 -16.53
CA HIS A 33 -11.23 2.85 -16.47
C HIS A 33 -11.09 3.98 -17.49
N LEU A 34 -9.88 4.48 -17.74
CA LEU A 34 -9.65 5.51 -18.75
C LEU A 34 -10.05 5.01 -20.14
N VAL A 35 -9.67 3.78 -20.50
CA VAL A 35 -10.07 3.15 -21.78
C VAL A 35 -11.58 3.04 -21.87
N ARG A 36 -12.25 2.51 -20.84
CA ARG A 36 -13.72 2.37 -20.81
C ARG A 36 -14.44 3.72 -20.87
N TRP A 37 -13.86 4.75 -20.27
CA TRP A 37 -14.44 6.08 -20.33
C TRP A 37 -14.36 6.65 -21.75
N ILE A 38 -13.23 6.51 -22.43
CA ILE A 38 -13.05 6.97 -23.81
C ILE A 38 -13.95 6.18 -24.78
N ASP A 39 -13.97 4.85 -24.65
CA ASP A 39 -14.62 3.98 -25.63
C ASP A 39 -16.14 3.85 -25.44
N ALA A 40 -16.61 3.92 -24.19
CA ALA A 40 -17.99 3.58 -23.83
C ALA A 40 -18.68 4.62 -22.94
N ASP A 41 -18.06 5.78 -22.69
CA ASP A 41 -18.56 6.85 -21.81
C ASP A 41 -18.88 6.37 -20.38
N ILE A 42 -18.19 5.33 -19.90
CA ILE A 42 -18.33 4.81 -18.54
C ILE A 42 -17.32 5.52 -17.64
N GLN A 43 -17.80 6.44 -16.79
CA GLN A 43 -16.94 7.20 -15.88
C GLN A 43 -16.21 6.31 -14.85
N PRO A 44 -14.96 6.63 -14.49
CA PRO A 44 -14.23 5.94 -13.44
C PRO A 44 -14.90 6.13 -12.06
N PRO A 45 -14.72 5.19 -11.11
CA PRO A 45 -15.15 5.39 -9.73
C PRO A 45 -14.39 6.54 -9.08
N THR A 46 -15.04 7.23 -8.15
CA THR A 46 -14.37 8.22 -7.28
C THR A 46 -13.70 7.53 -6.09
N ALA A 47 -12.67 8.14 -5.54
CA ALA A 47 -11.97 7.64 -4.36
C ALA A 47 -12.02 8.64 -3.19
N PRO A 48 -12.05 8.18 -1.92
CA PRO A 48 -11.87 9.05 -0.77
C PRO A 48 -10.56 9.83 -0.88
N ARG A 49 -10.54 11.08 -0.41
CA ARG A 49 -9.29 11.84 -0.29
C ARG A 49 -8.47 11.34 0.89
N ILE A 50 -7.15 11.58 0.84
CA ILE A 50 -6.28 11.41 2.02
C ILE A 50 -6.76 12.37 3.11
N GLU A 51 -6.89 11.84 4.33
CA GLU A 51 -7.30 12.64 5.47
C GLU A 51 -6.16 13.56 5.91
N VAL A 52 -6.47 14.82 6.16
CA VAL A 52 -5.51 15.83 6.59
C VAL A 52 -6.02 16.61 7.79
N THR A 53 -5.10 17.19 8.57
CA THR A 53 -5.43 18.13 9.65
C THR A 53 -5.80 19.49 9.09
N ALA A 54 -6.41 20.33 9.95
CA ALA A 54 -6.48 21.76 9.73
C ALA A 54 -5.06 22.38 9.66
N PRO A 55 -4.90 23.59 9.10
CA PRO A 55 -3.60 24.25 8.98
C PRO A 55 -2.79 24.28 10.30
N PRO A 56 -1.48 23.97 10.27
CA PRO A 56 -0.72 23.53 9.11
C PRO A 56 -1.13 22.11 8.66
N VAL A 57 -1.38 21.97 7.36
CA VAL A 57 -1.91 20.73 6.76
C VAL A 57 -0.87 19.61 6.92
N LYS A 58 -1.27 18.54 7.60
CA LYS A 58 -0.50 17.30 7.73
C LYS A 58 -1.41 16.11 7.43
N VAL A 59 -0.85 15.06 6.83
CA VAL A 59 -1.54 13.78 6.64
C VAL A 59 -1.91 13.19 8.01
N ARG A 60 -3.19 12.89 8.22
CA ARG A 60 -3.64 12.15 9.40
C ARG A 60 -3.21 10.70 9.28
N ARG A 61 -2.77 10.13 10.40
CA ARG A 61 -2.21 8.78 10.47
C ARG A 61 -2.89 7.98 11.58
N ASP A 62 -2.92 6.67 11.41
CA ASP A 62 -3.35 5.73 12.45
C ASP A 62 -2.28 5.57 13.55
N ALA A 63 -2.56 4.69 14.52
CA ALA A 63 -1.64 4.38 15.62
C ALA A 63 -0.31 3.76 15.16
N TYR A 64 -0.22 3.27 13.93
CA TYR A 64 0.97 2.67 13.35
C TYR A 64 1.72 3.61 12.39
N GLY A 65 1.29 4.86 12.29
CA GLY A 65 1.91 5.87 11.42
C GLY A 65 1.51 5.75 9.94
N ASN A 66 0.53 4.91 9.61
CA ASN A 66 0.02 4.75 8.25
C ASN A 66 -1.06 5.80 7.93
N ALA A 67 -1.05 6.34 6.70
CA ALA A 67 -1.98 7.40 6.31
C ALA A 67 -3.44 6.93 6.30
N LEU A 68 -4.36 7.80 6.74
CA LEU A 68 -5.81 7.60 6.71
C LEU A 68 -6.44 8.20 5.44
N GLY A 69 -7.63 7.72 5.06
CA GLY A 69 -8.31 8.09 3.82
C GLY A 69 -7.63 7.53 2.57
N GLY A 70 -7.97 8.05 1.38
CA GLY A 70 -7.40 7.54 0.12
C GLY A 70 -7.89 6.14 -0.26
N ILE A 71 -7.29 5.59 -1.31
CA ILE A 71 -7.43 4.17 -1.66
C ILE A 71 -6.54 3.36 -0.72
N GLN A 72 -7.18 2.56 0.12
CA GLN A 72 -6.53 1.73 1.12
C GLN A 72 -6.31 0.32 0.56
N LEU A 73 -5.22 0.13 -0.19
CA LEU A 73 -4.79 -1.20 -0.64
C LEU A 73 -4.59 -2.13 0.56
N PRO A 74 -4.80 -3.46 0.42
CA PRO A 74 -4.67 -4.41 1.53
C PRO A 74 -3.27 -4.37 2.18
N GLN A 75 -2.21 -4.10 1.42
CA GLN A 75 -0.84 -3.94 1.94
C GLN A 75 -0.69 -2.74 2.89
N HIS A 76 -1.63 -1.79 2.84
CA HIS A 76 -1.67 -0.62 3.71
C HIS A 76 -2.74 -0.76 4.81
N ALA A 77 -3.95 -1.23 4.46
CA ALA A 77 -5.08 -1.35 5.37
C ALA A 77 -4.99 -2.58 6.31
N VAL A 78 -4.15 -3.56 5.97
CA VAL A 78 -3.83 -4.74 6.79
C VAL A 78 -2.33 -4.70 7.08
N PRO A 79 -1.89 -3.79 7.97
CA PRO A 79 -0.50 -3.37 8.02
C PRO A 79 0.41 -4.41 8.70
N THR A 80 1.52 -4.71 8.04
CA THR A 80 2.65 -5.46 8.61
C THR A 80 3.87 -4.57 8.85
N ALA A 81 3.74 -3.29 8.51
CA ALA A 81 4.79 -2.29 8.52
C ALA A 81 4.20 -0.88 8.56
N THR A 82 4.99 0.08 9.01
CA THR A 82 4.74 1.49 8.73
C THR A 82 5.22 1.79 7.31
N ASN A 83 4.32 2.22 6.43
CA ASN A 83 4.63 2.68 5.08
C ASN A 83 4.30 4.17 4.96
N THR A 84 5.25 4.94 4.45
CA THR A 84 5.03 6.37 4.23
C THR A 84 5.54 6.82 2.86
N GLY A 85 4.91 7.86 2.30
CA GLY A 85 5.41 8.55 1.11
C GLY A 85 6.46 9.63 1.42
N ALA A 86 6.94 9.72 2.66
CA ALA A 86 7.88 10.76 3.09
C ALA A 86 9.17 10.15 3.64
N ASN A 87 10.31 10.70 3.27
CA ASN A 87 11.60 10.36 3.84
C ASN A 87 12.52 11.59 3.78
N SER A 88 13.68 11.50 4.40
CA SER A 88 14.68 12.58 4.46
C SER A 88 16.08 12.00 4.24
N GLY A 89 17.06 12.87 4.07
CA GLY A 89 18.42 12.51 3.67
C GLY A 89 18.78 13.18 2.35
N ASP A 90 19.97 12.88 1.86
CA ASP A 90 20.54 13.53 0.70
C ASP A 90 19.86 13.08 -0.62
N GLY A 91 20.10 13.86 -1.68
CA GLY A 91 19.60 13.55 -3.02
C GLY A 91 18.07 13.46 -3.10
N PHE A 92 17.57 12.34 -3.63
CA PHE A 92 16.14 12.13 -3.90
C PHE A 92 15.40 11.39 -2.78
N CYS A 93 15.98 11.26 -1.58
CA CYS A 93 15.32 10.56 -0.48
C CYS A 93 13.90 11.07 -0.20
N PHE A 94 13.65 12.37 -0.35
CA PHE A 94 12.32 12.97 -0.19
C PHE A 94 11.24 12.40 -1.14
N LEU A 95 11.62 11.74 -2.24
CA LEU A 95 10.72 11.07 -3.19
C LEU A 95 10.52 9.58 -2.90
N PHE A 96 11.42 8.96 -2.13
CA PHE A 96 11.45 7.50 -2.01
C PHE A 96 10.53 6.96 -0.92
N GLY A 97 9.97 7.80 -0.05
CA GLY A 97 9.16 7.32 1.07
C GLY A 97 9.93 6.35 1.97
N SER A 98 9.22 5.64 2.85
CA SER A 98 9.84 4.70 3.78
C SER A 98 9.00 3.44 4.01
N HIS A 99 9.69 2.39 4.43
CA HIS A 99 9.12 1.13 4.89
C HIS A 99 9.83 0.66 6.17
N GLN A 100 9.08 0.47 7.26
CA GLN A 100 9.60 -0.09 8.50
C GLN A 100 8.73 -1.29 8.92
N PRO A 101 9.22 -2.53 8.83
CA PRO A 101 8.46 -3.70 9.26
C PRO A 101 8.17 -3.62 10.76
N PHE A 102 6.98 -4.09 11.14
CA PHE A 102 6.65 -4.24 12.56
C PHE A 102 7.45 -5.37 13.19
N ASP A 103 7.67 -5.27 14.49
CA ASP A 103 8.20 -6.38 15.27
C ASP A 103 7.17 -7.51 15.41
N GLN A 104 7.65 -8.67 15.84
CA GLN A 104 6.81 -9.85 16.01
C GLN A 104 5.71 -9.63 17.04
N ALA A 105 5.98 -8.90 18.13
CA ALA A 105 4.99 -8.64 19.18
C ALA A 105 3.80 -7.82 18.65
N THR A 106 4.08 -6.77 17.85
CA THR A 106 3.06 -5.97 17.19
C THR A 106 2.26 -6.82 16.21
N LEU A 107 2.91 -7.63 15.37
CA LEU A 107 2.21 -8.51 14.44
C LEU A 107 1.35 -9.56 15.15
N GLN A 108 1.80 -10.12 16.28
CA GLN A 108 1.02 -11.06 17.10
C GLN A 108 -0.21 -10.39 17.71
N SER A 109 -0.11 -9.13 18.12
CA SER A 109 -1.26 -8.36 18.63
C SER A 109 -2.28 -8.04 17.54
N LEU A 110 -1.82 -7.81 16.30
CA LEU A 110 -2.68 -7.53 15.14
C LEU A 110 -3.33 -8.80 14.58
N TYR A 111 -2.58 -9.91 14.54
CA TYR A 111 -2.96 -11.13 13.86
C TYR A 111 -2.76 -12.33 14.77
N ARG A 112 -3.87 -12.86 15.30
CA ARG A 112 -3.87 -14.04 16.17
C ARG A 112 -3.19 -15.26 15.53
N ASN A 113 -3.37 -15.46 14.23
CA ASN A 113 -2.76 -16.54 13.45
C ASN A 113 -2.77 -16.18 11.95
N HIS A 114 -2.13 -17.02 11.13
CA HIS A 114 -2.02 -16.83 9.68
C HIS A 114 -3.38 -16.69 8.99
N GLY A 115 -4.35 -17.54 9.33
CA GLY A 115 -5.71 -17.46 8.78
C GLY A 115 -6.40 -16.12 9.08
N ALA A 116 -6.17 -15.53 10.26
CA ALA A 116 -6.72 -14.23 10.61
C ALA A 116 -6.12 -13.10 9.75
N TYR A 117 -4.81 -13.16 9.46
CA TYR A 117 -4.15 -12.22 8.55
C TYR A 117 -4.68 -12.37 7.12
N VAL A 118 -4.67 -13.59 6.57
CA VAL A 118 -5.13 -13.86 5.19
C VAL A 118 -6.59 -13.45 5.02
N ASN A 119 -7.47 -13.74 5.98
CA ASN A 119 -8.88 -13.35 5.90
C ASN A 119 -9.06 -11.82 5.85
N GLN A 120 -8.27 -11.06 6.62
CA GLN A 120 -8.31 -9.60 6.55
C GLN A 120 -7.84 -9.08 5.19
N VAL A 121 -6.75 -9.64 4.65
CA VAL A 121 -6.27 -9.30 3.29
C VAL A 121 -7.33 -9.63 2.25
N VAL A 122 -7.87 -10.84 2.23
CA VAL A 122 -8.91 -11.28 1.28
C VAL A 122 -10.12 -10.36 1.33
N ARG A 123 -10.60 -10.01 2.54
CA ARG A 123 -11.70 -9.08 2.72
C ARG A 123 -11.39 -7.73 2.09
N LYS A 124 -10.24 -7.13 2.42
CA LYS A 124 -9.89 -5.80 1.90
C LYS A 124 -9.65 -5.80 0.40
N THR A 125 -9.06 -6.86 -0.14
CA THR A 125 -8.91 -7.06 -1.58
C THR A 125 -10.26 -7.10 -2.28
N ASN A 126 -11.25 -7.83 -1.74
CA ASN A 126 -12.59 -7.88 -2.31
C ASN A 126 -13.30 -6.52 -2.27
N GLU A 127 -13.16 -5.77 -1.16
CA GLU A 127 -13.67 -4.40 -1.05
C GLU A 127 -13.06 -3.49 -2.12
N ASN A 128 -11.74 -3.50 -2.30
CA ASN A 128 -11.08 -2.68 -3.32
C ASN A 128 -11.45 -3.08 -4.75
N ARG A 129 -11.63 -4.37 -5.03
CA ARG A 129 -12.09 -4.85 -6.34
C ARG A 129 -13.53 -4.39 -6.59
N ALA A 130 -14.42 -4.52 -5.61
CA ALA A 130 -15.81 -4.10 -5.74
C ALA A 130 -15.92 -2.57 -5.93
N ALA A 131 -15.04 -1.80 -5.31
CA ALA A 131 -14.93 -0.35 -5.52
C ALA A 131 -14.25 0.03 -6.84
N GLY A 132 -13.76 -0.94 -7.63
CA GLY A 132 -13.09 -0.69 -8.90
C GLY A 132 -11.66 -0.14 -8.77
N TYR A 133 -11.02 -0.24 -7.60
CA TYR A 133 -9.67 0.27 -7.38
C TYR A 133 -8.55 -0.68 -7.79
N ILE A 134 -8.86 -1.95 -8.03
CA ILE A 134 -7.93 -2.98 -8.52
C ILE A 134 -8.64 -3.89 -9.52
N LEU A 135 -7.88 -4.53 -10.40
CA LEU A 135 -8.43 -5.48 -11.37
C LEU A 135 -8.55 -6.90 -10.77
N ALA A 136 -9.25 -7.78 -11.49
CA ALA A 136 -9.39 -9.18 -11.06
C ALA A 136 -8.04 -9.94 -10.98
N PRO A 137 -7.10 -9.79 -11.94
CA PRO A 137 -5.77 -10.40 -11.82
C PRO A 137 -4.99 -9.89 -10.61
N ASP A 138 -5.03 -8.57 -10.35
CA ASP A 138 -4.40 -7.97 -9.17
C ASP A 138 -4.97 -8.57 -7.87
N ALA A 139 -6.29 -8.76 -7.82
CA ALA A 139 -6.95 -9.36 -6.67
C ALA A 139 -6.53 -10.82 -6.42
N VAL A 140 -6.17 -11.59 -7.46
CA VAL A 140 -5.62 -12.94 -7.34
C VAL A 140 -4.20 -12.86 -6.79
N GLU A 141 -3.31 -12.06 -7.42
CA GLU A 141 -1.91 -11.89 -7.01
C GLU A 141 -1.80 -11.50 -5.53
N ILE A 142 -2.62 -10.55 -5.08
CA ILE A 142 -2.63 -10.09 -3.69
C ILE A 142 -3.00 -11.22 -2.71
N LYS A 143 -4.01 -12.03 -3.04
CA LYS A 143 -4.49 -13.10 -2.15
C LYS A 143 -3.49 -14.24 -2.08
N GLU A 144 -2.87 -14.59 -3.21
CA GLU A 144 -1.81 -15.59 -3.27
C GLU A 144 -0.60 -15.16 -2.46
N ALA A 145 -0.15 -13.90 -2.61
CA ALA A 145 0.95 -13.35 -1.83
C ALA A 145 0.68 -13.39 -0.32
N ALA A 146 -0.56 -13.13 0.11
CA ALA A 146 -0.93 -13.24 1.52
C ALA A 146 -0.89 -14.69 2.02
N ALA A 147 -1.42 -15.63 1.24
CA ALA A 147 -1.44 -17.05 1.57
C ALA A 147 -0.03 -17.68 1.63
N GLN A 148 0.93 -17.12 0.90
CA GLN A 148 2.33 -17.55 0.88
C GLN A 148 3.21 -16.83 1.90
N SER A 149 2.67 -15.87 2.66
CA SER A 149 3.45 -15.09 3.61
C SER A 149 3.68 -15.81 4.94
N ASP A 150 4.76 -15.45 5.64
CA ASP A 150 5.06 -15.99 6.98
C ASP A 150 4.26 -15.32 8.11
N ILE A 151 3.40 -14.33 7.81
CA ILE A 151 2.67 -13.58 8.84
C ILE A 151 1.67 -14.49 9.54
N GLY A 152 1.67 -14.49 10.88
CA GLY A 152 0.74 -15.32 11.64
C GLY A 152 1.20 -16.76 11.88
N HIS A 153 2.39 -17.13 11.40
CA HIS A 153 3.06 -18.40 11.75
C HIS A 153 3.93 -18.23 12.99
N TRP A 154 3.26 -17.99 14.13
CA TRP A 154 3.95 -17.80 15.40
C TRP A 154 4.51 -19.13 15.91
N ARG A 155 5.83 -19.20 16.09
CA ARG A 155 6.44 -20.28 16.87
C ARG A 155 5.94 -20.14 18.31
N ARG A 156 5.46 -21.25 18.87
CA ARG A 156 5.13 -21.33 20.30
C ARG A 156 6.40 -21.43 21.12
#